data_AF-A0A8T4A5U5-F1
#
_entry.id   AF-A0A8T4A5U5-F1
#
_cell.length_a   1.000
_cell.length_b   1.000
_cell.length_c   1.000
_cell.angle_alpha   90.00
_cell.angle_beta   90.00
_cell.angle_gamma   90.00
#
_symmetry.space_group_name_H-M   'P 1'
#
loop_
_entity.id
_entity.type
_entity.pdbx_description
1 polymer ?
#
loop_
_entity_poly.entity_id
_entity_poly.type
_entity_poly.pdbx_seq_one_letter_code
_entity_poly.pdbx_strand_id
1 'polypeptide(L)'
;KYIANRRVDCGTDEFFVVAQIAPDSRSVVCELKTFGLRRSMLDDAFTSLNDARVELSAVQESKSFDETSVASIAAGMRKKAELLVAQNIAQKNPGVLIVLDGALESAGAEEKAMIKALSDAASRVNVLLIGLSKSSHLVTSSGCTIGAALQALVPTSLVHECWTYYPVVNCSPEILFEIGMVKLHSKSRHVFRVDVSLYGWQHKNRIFSLLAQNSTDSALLGYPYGLIEADRFARVSNEEANYLRVILYDLLAKGGSGSQKILESLSASDVHGILDSMR
;
A
#
# COMPACT_ATOMS: atom_id res chain seq x y z
N LYS A 1 15.75 4.33 -6.49
CA LYS A 1 15.94 4.86 -7.87
C LYS A 1 16.32 3.74 -8.82
N TYR A 2 15.73 3.68 -10.02
CA TYR A 2 16.06 2.68 -11.04
C TYR A 2 16.48 3.33 -12.34
N ILE A 3 17.48 2.76 -13.02
CA ILE A 3 17.91 3.15 -14.37
C ILE A 3 18.12 1.85 -15.15
N ALA A 4 17.45 1.70 -16.30
CA ALA A 4 17.54 0.52 -17.16
C ALA A 4 17.32 -0.83 -16.42
N ASN A 5 16.24 -0.92 -15.63
CA ASN A 5 15.91 -2.08 -14.78
C ASN A 5 16.99 -2.48 -13.76
N ARG A 6 17.92 -1.58 -13.43
CA ARG A 6 18.91 -1.79 -12.37
C ARG A 6 18.64 -0.86 -11.20
N ARG A 7 18.73 -1.42 -9.99
CA ARG A 7 18.62 -0.66 -8.75
C ARG A 7 19.86 0.21 -8.59
N VAL A 8 19.67 1.51 -8.50
CA VAL A 8 20.74 2.50 -8.31
C VAL A 8 20.79 2.99 -6.88
N ASP A 9 19.63 3.03 -6.21
CA ASP A 9 19.50 3.48 -4.84
C ASP A 9 18.28 2.83 -4.19
N CYS A 10 18.39 2.41 -2.93
CA CYS A 10 17.33 1.78 -2.15
C CYS A 10 17.53 2.02 -0.65
N GLY A 11 16.42 2.12 0.07
CA GLY A 11 16.39 2.12 1.53
C GLY A 11 15.22 1.30 2.03
N THR A 12 15.31 0.87 3.29
CA THR A 12 14.26 0.14 4.00
C THR A 12 14.05 0.82 5.34
N ASP A 13 12.81 1.17 5.65
CA ASP A 13 12.42 1.71 6.95
C ASP A 13 11.59 0.66 7.68
N GLU A 14 12.09 0.23 8.85
CA GLU A 14 11.47 -0.78 9.69
C GLU A 14 10.90 -0.11 10.94
N PHE A 15 9.65 -0.39 11.26
CA PHE A 15 8.99 0.17 12.45
C PHE A 15 7.95 -0.78 13.03
N PHE A 16 7.72 -0.66 14.32
CA PHE A 16 6.59 -1.30 15.01
C PHE A 16 5.43 -0.32 15.13
N VAL A 17 4.21 -0.87 15.12
CA VAL A 17 2.99 -0.14 15.47
C VAL A 17 2.39 -0.82 16.69
N VAL A 18 2.16 -0.04 17.73
CA VAL A 18 1.41 -0.45 18.92
C VAL A 18 0.06 0.24 18.86
N ALA A 19 -1.01 -0.54 18.82
CA ALA A 19 -2.38 -0.03 18.89
C ALA A 19 -2.93 -0.25 20.30
N GLN A 20 -3.38 0.84 20.93
CA GLN A 20 -4.04 0.82 22.22
C GLN A 20 -5.49 1.28 22.03
N ILE A 21 -6.45 0.51 22.54
CA ILE A 21 -7.85 0.94 22.55
C ILE A 21 -7.98 2.13 23.51
N ALA A 22 -8.42 3.26 22.99
CA ALA A 22 -8.71 4.45 23.78
C ALA A 22 -9.94 4.18 24.65
N PRO A 23 -9.91 4.55 25.95
CA PRO A 23 -10.99 4.24 26.88
C PRO A 23 -12.27 5.07 26.67
N ASP A 24 -12.41 5.82 25.57
CA ASP A 24 -13.45 6.84 25.44
C ASP A 24 -14.42 6.61 24.27
N SER A 25 -15.71 6.57 24.64
CA SER A 25 -16.92 6.66 23.80
C SER A 25 -17.36 5.43 22.95
N ARG A 26 -18.57 5.54 22.41
CA ARG A 26 -19.44 4.49 21.81
C ARG A 26 -18.85 3.73 20.60
N SER A 27 -17.61 4.02 20.21
CA SER A 27 -16.88 3.41 19.11
C SER A 27 -15.50 2.97 19.59
N VAL A 28 -14.97 1.87 19.03
CA VAL A 28 -13.61 1.41 19.34
C VAL A 28 -12.61 2.32 18.62
N VAL A 29 -12.05 3.28 19.35
CA VAL A 29 -10.97 4.14 18.86
C VAL A 29 -9.63 3.54 19.25
N CYS A 30 -8.68 3.44 18.32
CA CYS A 30 -7.31 3.04 18.61
C CYS A 30 -6.36 4.23 18.57
N GLU A 31 -5.62 4.44 19.66
CA GLU A 31 -4.42 5.28 19.69
C GLU A 31 -3.23 4.46 19.21
N LEU A 32 -2.50 5.00 18.23
CA LEU A 32 -1.41 4.30 17.57
C LEU A 32 -0.08 4.96 17.94
N LYS A 33 0.89 4.14 18.34
CA LYS A 33 2.27 4.57 18.56
C LYS A 33 3.19 3.80 17.64
N THR A 34 4.09 4.51 16.97
CA THR A 34 5.07 3.95 16.05
C THR A 34 6.48 4.05 16.63
N PHE A 35 7.27 2.99 16.42
CA PHE A 35 8.63 2.90 16.94
C PHE A 35 9.56 2.44 15.81
N GLY A 36 10.40 3.35 15.31
CA GLY A 36 11.42 3.03 14.31
C GLY A 36 12.55 2.17 14.89
N LEU A 37 12.98 1.14 14.14
CA LEU A 37 14.08 0.26 14.52
C LEU A 37 15.47 0.83 14.17
N ARG A 38 15.54 1.78 13.22
CA ARG A 38 16.75 2.46 12.74
C ARG A 38 16.45 3.94 12.42
N ARG A 39 17.48 4.79 12.32
CA ARG A 39 17.34 6.15 11.73
C ARG A 39 16.76 6.01 10.34
N SER A 40 15.57 6.55 10.14
CA SER A 40 14.71 6.29 9.00
C SER A 40 14.60 7.51 8.08
N MET A 41 14.13 7.32 6.85
CA MET A 41 13.69 8.44 6.00
C MET A 41 12.44 9.15 6.54
N LEU A 42 11.82 8.56 7.56
CA LEU A 42 10.59 8.98 8.22
C LEU A 42 10.86 9.59 9.60
N ASP A 43 12.10 9.88 10.03
CA ASP A 43 12.36 10.35 11.40
C ASP A 43 11.55 11.63 11.74
N ASP A 44 11.41 12.54 10.77
CA ASP A 44 10.55 13.75 10.89
C ASP A 44 9.05 13.45 10.68
N ALA A 45 8.72 12.36 9.99
CA ALA A 45 7.35 11.96 9.64
C ALA A 45 6.71 11.02 10.69
N PHE A 46 7.51 10.31 11.49
CA PHE A 46 7.02 9.44 12.56
C PHE A 46 6.30 10.23 13.65
N THR A 47 6.64 11.51 13.85
CA THR A 47 5.85 12.41 14.71
C THR A 47 4.41 12.52 14.23
N SER A 48 4.16 12.58 12.91
CA SER A 48 2.81 12.62 12.34
C SER A 48 2.07 11.27 12.41
N LEU A 49 2.80 10.16 12.46
CA LEU A 49 2.23 8.81 12.62
C LEU A 49 1.89 8.50 14.09
N ASN A 50 2.60 9.10 15.04
CA ASN A 50 2.47 8.86 16.49
C ASN A 50 1.21 9.47 17.12
N ASP A 51 0.52 10.36 16.41
CA ASP A 51 -0.74 10.98 16.85
C ASP A 51 -1.95 10.54 16.01
N ALA A 52 -1.78 9.50 15.18
CA ALA A 52 -2.86 8.98 14.34
C ALA A 52 -3.91 8.25 15.20
N ARG A 53 -5.11 8.81 15.27
CA ARG A 53 -6.31 8.12 15.80
C ARG A 53 -7.02 7.42 14.66
N VAL A 54 -7.20 6.12 14.78
CA VAL A 54 -7.98 5.34 13.81
C VAL A 54 -9.29 4.96 14.46
N GLU A 55 -10.38 5.52 13.93
CA GLU A 55 -11.72 5.02 14.22
C GLU A 55 -11.93 3.71 13.46
N LEU A 56 -12.16 2.61 14.18
CA LEU A 56 -12.52 1.35 13.57
C LEU A 56 -13.99 1.37 13.18
N SER A 57 -14.27 1.95 12.02
CA SER A 57 -15.61 1.99 11.42
C SER A 57 -16.18 0.61 11.03
N ALA A 58 -15.41 -0.46 11.23
CA ALA A 58 -15.81 -1.85 10.94
C ALA A 58 -16.23 -2.67 12.17
N VAL A 59 -16.20 -2.12 13.39
CA VAL A 59 -16.77 -2.82 14.56
C VAL A 59 -18.27 -2.51 14.62
N GLN A 60 -19.03 -3.11 13.70
CA GLN A 60 -20.48 -3.23 13.87
C GLN A 60 -20.75 -3.99 15.17
N GLU A 61 -21.17 -3.26 16.21
CA GLU A 61 -21.93 -3.58 17.45
C GLU A 61 -21.88 -4.98 18.12
N SER A 62 -21.10 -5.97 17.68
CA SER A 62 -21.13 -7.31 18.29
C SER A 62 -19.97 -8.25 17.92
N LYS A 63 -18.84 -7.76 17.41
CA LYS A 63 -17.63 -8.59 17.22
C LYS A 63 -16.50 -8.11 18.10
N SER A 64 -15.95 -9.05 18.88
CA SER A 64 -14.72 -8.89 19.65
C SER A 64 -13.63 -8.27 18.80
N PHE A 65 -12.78 -7.44 19.41
CA PHE A 65 -11.54 -6.99 18.80
C PHE A 65 -10.69 -8.23 18.47
N ASP A 66 -10.63 -8.59 17.19
CA ASP A 66 -10.07 -9.84 16.69
C ASP A 66 -8.83 -9.60 15.81
N GLU A 67 -8.18 -10.68 15.37
CA GLU A 67 -7.01 -10.60 14.49
C GLU A 67 -7.29 -9.84 13.19
N THR A 68 -8.52 -9.94 12.66
CA THR A 68 -8.97 -9.22 11.47
C THR A 68 -8.91 -7.70 11.69
N SER A 69 -9.30 -7.24 12.86
CA SER A 69 -9.26 -5.83 13.25
C SER A 69 -7.82 -5.32 13.36
N VAL A 70 -6.92 -6.12 13.95
CA VAL A 70 -5.49 -5.81 14.06
C VAL A 70 -4.81 -5.74 12.67
N ALA A 71 -5.11 -6.69 11.79
CA ALA A 71 -4.57 -6.72 10.43
C ALA A 71 -5.02 -5.50 9.62
N SER A 72 -6.28 -5.07 9.79
CA SER A 72 -6.82 -3.86 9.15
C SER A 72 -6.10 -2.58 9.62
N ILE A 73 -5.87 -2.43 10.93
CA ILE A 73 -5.11 -1.30 11.49
C ILE A 73 -3.68 -1.29 10.92
N ALA A 74 -3.01 -2.43 10.92
CA ALA A 74 -1.66 -2.54 10.39
C ALA A 74 -1.60 -2.19 8.89
N ALA A 75 -2.58 -2.63 8.11
CA ALA A 75 -2.68 -2.30 6.69
C ALA A 75 -2.91 -0.79 6.47
N GLY A 76 -3.79 -0.17 7.24
CA GLY A 76 -4.01 1.29 7.21
C GLY A 76 -2.73 2.05 7.56
N MET A 77 -2.04 1.67 8.64
CA MET A 77 -0.78 2.32 9.02
C MET A 77 0.33 2.15 7.99
N ARG A 78 0.44 0.96 7.39
CA ARG A 78 1.37 0.73 6.28
C ARG A 78 1.05 1.68 5.12
N LYS A 79 -0.22 1.82 4.75
CA LYS A 79 -0.64 2.75 3.68
C LYS A 79 -0.32 4.21 4.03
N LYS A 80 -0.55 4.63 5.27
CA LYS A 80 -0.15 5.98 5.75
C LYS A 80 1.36 6.19 5.61
N ALA A 81 2.17 5.24 6.07
CA ALA A 81 3.62 5.30 5.95
C ALA A 81 4.08 5.37 4.48
N GLU A 82 3.51 4.54 3.59
CA GLU A 82 3.77 4.59 2.14
C GLU A 82 3.51 5.98 1.55
N LEU A 83 2.39 6.62 1.92
CA LEU A 83 2.04 7.96 1.45
C LEU A 83 2.99 9.04 1.97
N LEU A 84 3.42 8.96 3.23
CA LEU A 84 4.41 9.88 3.79
C LEU A 84 5.78 9.75 3.13
N VAL A 85 6.24 8.51 2.90
CA VAL A 85 7.47 8.26 2.12
C VAL A 85 7.34 8.86 0.72
N ALA A 86 6.21 8.65 0.05
CA ALA A 86 5.96 9.21 -1.28
C ALA A 86 5.98 10.74 -1.29
N GLN A 87 5.42 11.41 -0.26
CA GLN A 87 5.47 12.87 -0.12
C GLN A 87 6.91 13.37 0.04
N ASN A 88 7.69 12.73 0.91
CA ASN A 88 9.11 13.06 1.12
C ASN A 88 9.94 12.89 -0.17
N ILE A 89 9.72 11.80 -0.91
CA ILE A 89 10.37 11.54 -2.19
C ILE A 89 9.98 12.60 -3.22
N ALA A 90 8.69 12.95 -3.32
CA ALA A 90 8.20 13.94 -4.27
C ALA A 90 8.86 15.31 -4.05
N GLN A 91 8.96 15.75 -2.78
CA GLN A 91 9.58 17.03 -2.43
C GLN A 91 11.07 17.08 -2.78
N LYS A 92 11.80 16.00 -2.54
CA LYS A 92 13.26 15.94 -2.76
C LYS A 92 13.66 15.68 -4.21
N ASN A 93 12.75 15.17 -5.04
CA ASN A 93 13.06 14.69 -6.38
C ASN A 93 12.07 15.22 -7.42
N PRO A 94 12.15 16.52 -7.80
CA PRO A 94 11.29 17.08 -8.85
C PRO A 94 11.49 16.35 -10.18
N GLY A 95 10.41 16.19 -10.96
CA GLY A 95 10.46 15.59 -12.29
C GLY A 95 10.48 14.05 -12.34
N VAL A 96 10.36 13.35 -11.22
CA VAL A 96 10.29 11.87 -11.19
C VAL A 96 8.86 11.34 -11.38
N LEU A 97 8.76 10.05 -11.71
CA LEU A 97 7.51 9.29 -11.66
C LEU A 97 7.49 8.47 -10.36
N ILE A 98 6.47 8.69 -9.53
CA ILE A 98 6.17 7.88 -8.35
C ILE A 98 5.05 6.92 -8.71
N VAL A 99 5.29 5.64 -8.47
CA VAL A 99 4.32 4.55 -8.69
C VAL A 99 4.05 3.92 -7.33
N LEU A 100 2.81 4.03 -6.85
CA LEU A 100 2.35 3.36 -5.64
C LEU A 100 1.79 1.97 -6.00
N ASP A 101 2.03 0.97 -5.15
CA ASP A 101 1.37 -0.33 -5.27
C ASP A 101 -0.08 -0.19 -4.78
N GLY A 102 -1.02 -0.57 -5.64
CA GLY A 102 -2.46 -0.43 -5.40
C GLY A 102 -3.07 0.87 -5.91
N ALA A 103 -4.37 1.02 -5.65
CA ALA A 103 -5.18 2.12 -6.13
C ALA A 103 -4.85 3.44 -5.38
N LEU A 104 -5.11 4.57 -6.03
CA LEU A 104 -5.16 5.88 -5.36
C LEU A 104 -6.53 6.13 -4.72
N GLU A 105 -7.53 5.33 -5.07
CA GLU A 105 -8.83 5.33 -4.41
C GLU A 105 -8.71 4.87 -2.95
N SER A 106 -9.34 5.63 -2.06
CA SER A 106 -9.46 5.30 -0.63
C SER A 106 -10.88 5.54 -0.14
N ALA A 107 -11.32 4.72 0.82
CA ALA A 107 -12.61 4.88 1.49
C ALA A 107 -12.56 5.91 2.64
N GLY A 108 -11.42 6.05 3.32
CA GLY A 108 -11.26 6.86 4.54
C GLY A 108 -11.03 8.34 4.26
N ALA A 109 -11.69 9.23 5.01
CA ALA A 109 -11.57 10.68 4.84
C ALA A 109 -10.12 11.19 5.03
N GLU A 110 -9.41 10.65 6.03
CA GLU A 110 -8.01 11.00 6.30
C GLU A 110 -7.09 10.58 5.16
N GLU A 111 -7.23 9.35 4.67
CA GLU A 111 -6.44 8.85 3.53
C GLU A 111 -6.71 9.65 2.26
N LYS A 112 -7.97 9.99 1.98
CA LYS A 112 -8.33 10.90 0.88
C LYS A 112 -7.64 12.25 1.02
N ALA A 113 -7.59 12.81 2.23
CA ALA A 113 -6.91 14.08 2.48
C ALA A 113 -5.39 13.98 2.24
N MET A 114 -4.75 12.88 2.65
CA MET A 114 -3.32 12.66 2.40
C MET A 114 -3.00 12.47 0.91
N ILE A 115 -3.81 11.70 0.18
CA ILE A 115 -3.66 11.48 -1.27
C ILE A 115 -3.84 12.81 -2.02
N LYS A 116 -4.81 13.63 -1.59
CA LYS A 116 -4.98 14.99 -2.11
C LYS A 116 -3.75 15.85 -1.86
N ALA A 117 -3.27 15.90 -0.61
CA ALA A 117 -2.08 16.66 -0.25
C ALA A 117 -0.83 16.22 -1.04
N LEU A 118 -0.66 14.90 -1.22
CA LEU A 118 0.40 14.32 -2.05
C LEU A 118 0.26 14.72 -3.52
N SER A 119 -0.94 14.63 -4.09
CA SER A 119 -1.21 15.01 -5.49
C SER A 119 -0.94 16.50 -5.73
N ASP A 120 -1.41 17.36 -4.82
CA ASP A 120 -1.18 18.81 -4.86
C ASP A 120 0.31 19.12 -4.75
N ALA A 121 1.01 18.49 -3.80
CA ALA A 121 2.47 18.65 -3.64
C ALA A 121 3.22 18.19 -4.89
N ALA A 122 2.91 17.01 -5.42
CA ALA A 122 3.54 16.44 -6.59
C ALA A 122 3.37 17.36 -7.82
N SER A 123 2.17 17.90 -8.04
CA SER A 123 1.90 18.82 -9.15
C SER A 123 2.78 20.08 -9.11
N ARG A 124 3.01 20.66 -7.91
CA ARG A 124 3.82 21.87 -7.74
C ARG A 124 5.29 21.68 -8.11
N VAL A 125 5.81 20.46 -7.98
CA VAL A 125 7.22 20.12 -8.25
C VAL A 125 7.39 19.23 -9.49
N ASN A 126 6.38 19.19 -10.36
CA ASN A 126 6.37 18.42 -11.60
C ASN A 126 6.63 16.91 -11.42
N VAL A 127 6.15 16.33 -10.32
CA VAL A 127 6.21 14.89 -10.06
C VAL A 127 4.95 14.23 -10.60
N LEU A 128 5.14 13.14 -11.35
CA LEU A 128 4.04 12.33 -11.88
C LEU A 128 3.65 11.29 -10.83
N LEU A 129 2.40 11.28 -10.40
CA LEU A 129 1.89 10.35 -9.40
C LEU A 129 0.87 9.39 -10.01
N ILE A 130 1.10 8.09 -9.81
CA ILE A 130 0.16 7.03 -10.18
C ILE A 130 0.04 5.96 -9.09
N GLY A 131 -1.09 5.27 -9.08
CA GLY A 131 -1.27 3.97 -8.42
C GLY A 131 -1.39 2.86 -9.48
N LEU A 132 -0.79 1.70 -9.24
CA LEU A 132 -0.88 0.54 -10.12
C LEU A 132 -1.29 -0.70 -9.33
N SER A 133 -2.46 -1.25 -9.63
CA SER A 133 -3.02 -2.40 -8.91
C SER A 133 -2.89 -3.69 -9.72
N LYS A 134 -2.36 -4.75 -9.07
CA LYS A 134 -2.24 -6.11 -9.61
C LYS A 134 -3.62 -6.72 -9.95
N SER A 135 -4.63 -6.36 -9.16
CA SER A 135 -6.02 -6.78 -9.32
C SER A 135 -6.95 -5.56 -9.29
N SER A 136 -8.14 -5.72 -9.88
CA SER A 136 -9.20 -4.71 -9.83
C SER A 136 -10.49 -5.40 -9.43
N HIS A 137 -11.22 -4.81 -8.48
CA HIS A 137 -12.57 -5.24 -8.11
C HIS A 137 -13.65 -4.62 -9.01
N LEU A 138 -13.26 -3.84 -10.02
CA LEU A 138 -14.19 -3.27 -10.99
C LEU A 138 -14.77 -4.39 -11.86
N VAL A 139 -16.10 -4.50 -11.83
CA VAL A 139 -16.87 -5.46 -12.61
C VAL A 139 -17.80 -4.73 -13.58
N THR A 140 -18.10 -5.36 -14.70
CA THR A 140 -19.13 -4.91 -15.64
C THR A 140 -20.53 -5.14 -15.05
N SER A 141 -21.55 -4.56 -15.68
CA SER A 141 -22.96 -4.84 -15.34
C SER A 141 -23.34 -6.31 -15.48
N SER A 142 -22.58 -7.10 -16.24
CA SER A 142 -22.70 -8.55 -16.37
C SER A 142 -21.90 -9.35 -15.34
N GLY A 143 -21.24 -8.69 -14.38
CA GLY A 143 -20.47 -9.35 -13.31
C GLY A 143 -19.08 -9.85 -13.71
N CYS A 144 -18.63 -9.62 -14.94
CA CYS A 144 -17.28 -9.97 -15.38
C CYS A 144 -16.28 -8.93 -14.88
N THR A 145 -15.05 -9.34 -14.54
CA THR A 145 -14.00 -8.37 -14.21
C THR A 145 -13.69 -7.52 -15.45
N ILE A 146 -13.45 -6.22 -15.23
CA ILE A 146 -13.21 -5.30 -16.36
C ILE A 146 -11.99 -5.70 -17.19
N GLY A 147 -10.96 -6.25 -16.54
CA GLY A 147 -9.78 -6.77 -17.23
C GLY A 147 -10.11 -7.92 -18.17
N ALA A 148 -10.95 -8.88 -17.74
CA ALA A 148 -11.38 -9.99 -18.58
C ALA A 148 -12.28 -9.51 -19.72
N ALA A 149 -13.23 -8.61 -19.44
CA ALA A 149 -14.11 -8.04 -20.45
C ALA A 149 -13.32 -7.30 -21.54
N LEU A 150 -12.34 -6.47 -21.15
CA LEU A 150 -11.48 -5.77 -22.11
C LEU A 150 -10.64 -6.74 -22.94
N GLN A 151 -10.05 -7.78 -22.33
CA GLN A 151 -9.30 -8.79 -23.09
C GLN A 151 -10.15 -9.48 -24.17
N ALA A 152 -11.44 -9.68 -23.92
CA ALA A 152 -12.37 -10.24 -24.91
C ALA A 152 -12.75 -9.26 -26.03
N LEU A 153 -12.67 -7.95 -25.78
CA LEU A 153 -13.01 -6.90 -26.74
C LEU A 153 -11.81 -6.41 -27.56
N VAL A 154 -10.58 -6.67 -27.11
CA VAL A 154 -9.36 -6.28 -27.82
C VAL A 154 -9.34 -6.95 -29.20
N PRO A 155 -9.22 -6.18 -30.30
CA PRO A 155 -9.09 -6.75 -31.64
C PRO A 155 -7.93 -7.74 -31.72
N THR A 156 -8.06 -8.78 -32.53
CA THR A 156 -7.01 -9.81 -32.71
C THR A 156 -5.66 -9.21 -33.12
N SER A 157 -5.66 -8.08 -33.85
CA SER A 157 -4.45 -7.33 -34.21
C SER A 157 -3.73 -6.68 -33.03
N LEU A 158 -4.39 -6.47 -31.89
CA LEU A 158 -3.85 -5.80 -30.70
C LEU A 158 -3.66 -6.75 -29.50
N VAL A 159 -4.02 -8.03 -29.64
CA VAL A 159 -3.92 -9.04 -28.56
C VAL A 159 -2.47 -9.16 -28.04
N HIS A 160 -1.50 -9.03 -28.93
CA HIS A 160 -0.07 -9.10 -28.61
C HIS A 160 0.59 -7.73 -28.49
N GLU A 161 -0.18 -6.65 -28.39
CA GLU A 161 0.36 -5.31 -28.23
C GLU A 161 0.26 -4.81 -26.80
N CYS A 162 1.05 -3.78 -26.49
CA CYS A 162 0.84 -2.98 -25.30
C CYS A 162 -0.29 -1.98 -25.57
N TRP A 163 -1.21 -1.85 -24.63
CA TRP A 163 -2.37 -0.97 -24.82
C TRP A 163 -2.84 -0.37 -23.51
N THR A 164 -3.59 0.72 -23.64
CA THR A 164 -4.24 1.41 -22.52
C THR A 164 -5.69 1.67 -22.88
N TYR A 165 -6.60 1.41 -21.95
CA TYR A 165 -8.03 1.68 -22.09
C TYR A 165 -8.49 2.66 -21.01
N TYR A 166 -9.16 3.72 -21.43
CA TYR A 166 -9.75 4.75 -20.58
C TYR A 166 -10.84 5.51 -21.36
N PRO A 167 -11.79 6.16 -20.68
CA PRO A 167 -12.07 6.06 -19.25
C PRO A 167 -12.72 4.72 -18.89
N VAL A 168 -12.45 4.23 -17.67
CA VAL A 168 -13.09 3.01 -17.14
C VAL A 168 -14.34 3.35 -16.35
N VAL A 169 -14.29 4.44 -15.59
CA VAL A 169 -15.38 4.98 -14.78
C VAL A 169 -15.48 6.48 -15.07
N ASN A 170 -16.70 7.01 -15.17
CA ASN A 170 -16.89 8.46 -15.17
C ASN A 170 -16.67 8.96 -13.75
N CYS A 171 -15.48 9.50 -13.51
CA CYS A 171 -15.11 10.03 -12.21
C CYS A 171 -15.91 11.31 -11.91
N SER A 172 -16.39 11.44 -10.67
CA SER A 172 -17.02 12.71 -10.23
C SER A 172 -15.95 13.81 -10.15
N PRO A 173 -16.33 15.11 -10.16
CA PRO A 173 -15.39 16.22 -10.05
C PRO A 173 -14.54 16.21 -8.77
N GLU A 174 -14.95 15.43 -7.76
CA GLU A 174 -14.26 15.28 -6.48
C GLU A 174 -13.09 14.28 -6.54
N ILE A 175 -13.02 13.45 -7.61
CA ILE A 175 -11.96 12.47 -7.79
C ILE A 175 -10.73 13.14 -8.40
N LEU A 176 -9.58 12.94 -7.76
CA LEU A 176 -8.31 13.61 -8.08
C LEU A 176 -7.43 12.82 -9.05
N PHE A 177 -8.00 11.83 -9.74
CA PHE A 177 -7.30 10.92 -10.62
C PHE A 177 -8.23 10.30 -11.67
N GLU A 178 -7.64 9.89 -12.78
CA GLU A 178 -8.28 9.15 -13.86
C GLU A 178 -8.02 7.66 -13.69
N ILE A 179 -9.06 6.83 -13.87
CA ILE A 179 -8.97 5.37 -13.75
C ILE A 179 -8.91 4.76 -15.16
N GLY A 180 -7.87 3.97 -15.40
CA GLY A 180 -7.62 3.26 -16.64
C GLY A 180 -7.27 1.79 -16.43
N MET A 181 -7.22 1.04 -17.54
CA MET A 181 -6.65 -0.31 -17.59
C MET A 181 -5.46 -0.33 -18.55
N VAL A 182 -4.40 -1.04 -18.21
CA VAL A 182 -3.17 -1.10 -19.01
C VAL A 182 -2.66 -2.53 -19.18
N LYS A 183 -2.20 -2.83 -20.40
CA LYS A 183 -1.35 -3.98 -20.72
C LYS A 183 0.03 -3.45 -21.09
N LEU A 184 1.00 -3.68 -20.21
CA LEU A 184 2.34 -3.07 -20.30
C LEU A 184 3.37 -3.96 -21.02
N HIS A 185 2.99 -5.18 -21.42
CA HIS A 185 3.88 -6.08 -22.15
C HIS A 185 3.10 -7.01 -23.08
N SER A 186 3.57 -7.14 -24.32
CA SER A 186 2.97 -7.95 -25.41
C SER A 186 2.71 -9.40 -25.01
N LYS A 187 3.70 -10.04 -24.38
CA LYS A 187 3.65 -11.44 -23.92
C LYS A 187 2.95 -11.62 -22.56
N SER A 188 2.56 -10.55 -21.88
CA SER A 188 1.84 -10.67 -20.61
C SER A 188 0.38 -11.01 -20.85
N ARG A 189 -0.18 -11.86 -19.97
CA ARG A 189 -1.63 -12.12 -19.90
C ARG A 189 -2.33 -11.18 -18.93
N HIS A 190 -1.56 -10.36 -18.20
CA HIS A 190 -2.08 -9.50 -17.16
C HIS A 190 -2.48 -8.14 -17.71
N VAL A 191 -3.61 -7.65 -17.19
CA VAL A 191 -4.11 -6.29 -17.41
C VAL A 191 -4.27 -5.67 -16.03
N PHE A 192 -3.67 -4.51 -15.84
CA PHE A 192 -3.59 -3.84 -14.55
C PHE A 192 -4.51 -2.63 -14.51
N ARG A 193 -5.07 -2.33 -13.34
CA ARG A 193 -5.73 -1.03 -13.09
C ARG A 193 -4.65 0.01 -12.84
N VAL A 194 -4.78 1.16 -13.48
CA VAL A 194 -3.92 2.32 -13.23
C VAL A 194 -4.79 3.51 -12.82
N ASP A 195 -4.37 4.17 -11.75
CA ASP A 195 -4.97 5.41 -11.28
C ASP A 195 -3.95 6.51 -11.51
N VAL A 196 -4.26 7.52 -12.33
CA VAL A 196 -3.32 8.58 -12.70
C VAL A 196 -3.81 9.91 -12.17
N SER A 197 -3.02 10.58 -11.33
CA SER A 197 -3.35 11.93 -10.84
C SER A 197 -3.70 12.90 -11.98
N LEU A 198 -4.55 13.89 -11.74
CA LEU A 198 -4.98 14.84 -12.80
C LEU A 198 -3.81 15.53 -13.51
N TYR A 199 -2.79 15.96 -12.75
CA TYR A 199 -1.57 16.50 -13.33
C TYR A 199 -0.81 15.44 -14.15
N GLY A 200 -0.65 14.23 -13.60
CA GLY A 200 -0.03 13.11 -14.30
C GLY A 200 -0.73 12.76 -15.63
N TRP A 201 -2.06 12.91 -15.69
CA TRP A 201 -2.86 12.58 -16.86
C TRP A 201 -2.52 13.43 -18.10
N GLN A 202 -2.10 14.68 -17.87
CA GLN A 202 -1.59 15.55 -18.93
C GLN A 202 -0.34 14.96 -19.60
N HIS A 203 0.38 14.08 -18.89
CA HIS A 203 1.59 13.40 -19.33
C HIS A 203 1.42 11.88 -19.52
N LYS A 204 0.18 11.39 -19.67
CA LYS A 204 -0.15 9.96 -19.73
C LYS A 204 0.71 9.13 -20.70
N ASN A 205 0.99 9.65 -21.90
CA ASN A 205 1.81 8.94 -22.89
C ASN A 205 3.23 8.67 -22.38
N ARG A 206 3.82 9.65 -21.69
CA ARG A 206 5.13 9.52 -21.05
C ARG A 206 5.09 8.49 -19.91
N ILE A 207 4.04 8.54 -19.08
CA ILE A 207 3.83 7.60 -17.97
C ILE A 207 3.76 6.17 -18.51
N PHE A 208 2.85 5.90 -19.45
CA PHE A 208 2.64 4.55 -19.98
C PHE A 208 3.87 4.01 -20.73
N SER A 209 4.58 4.88 -21.46
CA SER A 209 5.84 4.49 -22.10
C SER A 209 6.91 4.09 -21.07
N LEU A 210 7.06 4.85 -19.98
CA LEU A 210 8.00 4.54 -18.90
C LEU A 210 7.63 3.24 -18.19
N LEU A 211 6.33 3.04 -17.91
CA LEU A 211 5.86 1.80 -17.29
C LEU A 211 6.15 0.59 -18.16
N ALA A 212 5.79 0.63 -19.45
CA ALA A 212 6.03 -0.48 -20.38
C ALA A 212 7.52 -0.84 -20.48
N GLN A 213 8.41 0.16 -20.53
CA GLN A 213 9.87 -0.06 -20.55
C GLN A 213 10.37 -0.78 -19.28
N ASN A 214 9.79 -0.46 -18.12
CA ASN A 214 10.15 -1.06 -16.83
C ASN A 214 9.38 -2.37 -16.52
N SER A 215 8.54 -2.86 -17.43
CA SER A 215 7.67 -4.04 -17.25
C SER A 215 8.12 -5.27 -18.06
N THR A 216 9.43 -5.39 -18.31
CA THR A 216 10.05 -6.41 -19.17
C THR A 216 10.70 -7.56 -18.39
N ASP A 217 10.61 -7.55 -17.06
CA ASP A 217 11.24 -8.57 -16.22
C ASP A 217 10.57 -9.95 -16.36
N SER A 218 11.39 -11.00 -16.48
CA SER A 218 10.91 -12.37 -16.66
C SER A 218 10.22 -12.96 -15.43
N ALA A 219 10.49 -12.45 -14.24
CA ALA A 219 9.83 -12.90 -13.00
C ALA A 219 8.33 -12.55 -13.02
N LEU A 220 7.96 -11.39 -13.58
CA LEU A 220 6.57 -11.00 -13.76
C LEU A 220 6.39 -10.05 -14.95
N LEU A 221 6.18 -10.63 -16.13
CA LEU A 221 5.99 -9.87 -17.36
C LEU A 221 4.77 -8.94 -17.29
N GLY A 222 4.95 -7.70 -17.70
CA GLY A 222 3.91 -6.68 -17.68
C GLY A 222 3.80 -5.89 -16.38
N TYR A 223 4.55 -6.24 -15.34
CA TYR A 223 4.53 -5.50 -14.08
C TYR A 223 5.86 -4.76 -13.84
N PRO A 224 5.85 -3.48 -13.42
CA PRO A 224 7.09 -2.70 -13.29
C PRO A 224 8.07 -3.32 -12.29
N TYR A 225 9.32 -3.52 -12.70
CA TYR A 225 10.35 -4.14 -11.87
C TYR A 225 10.54 -3.45 -10.51
N GLY A 226 10.45 -2.12 -10.47
CA GLY A 226 10.55 -1.36 -9.23
C GLY A 226 9.48 -1.74 -8.19
N LEU A 227 8.27 -2.11 -8.63
CA LEU A 227 7.21 -2.59 -7.74
C LEU A 227 7.43 -4.04 -7.31
N ILE A 228 7.99 -4.90 -8.19
CA ILE A 228 8.38 -6.28 -7.82
C ILE A 228 9.40 -6.25 -6.68
N GLU A 229 10.42 -5.39 -6.81
CA GLU A 229 11.43 -5.22 -5.76
C GLU A 229 10.83 -4.64 -4.48
N ALA A 230 9.99 -3.61 -4.57
CA ALA A 230 9.33 -3.02 -3.40
C ALA A 230 8.45 -4.04 -2.66
N ASP A 231 7.66 -4.83 -3.39
CA ASP A 231 6.85 -5.92 -2.83
C ASP A 231 7.74 -6.97 -2.14
N ARG A 232 8.86 -7.35 -2.75
CA ARG A 232 9.81 -8.29 -2.13
C ARG A 232 10.43 -7.75 -0.85
N PHE A 233 10.78 -6.46 -0.80
CA PHE A 233 11.37 -5.83 0.38
C PHE A 233 10.35 -5.59 1.51
N ALA A 234 9.09 -5.36 1.18
CA ALA A 234 8.04 -5.11 2.17
C ALA A 234 7.49 -6.39 2.81
N ARG A 235 7.77 -7.57 2.22
CA ARG A 235 7.34 -8.86 2.78
C ARG A 235 8.16 -9.18 4.01
N VAL A 236 7.46 -9.40 5.12
CA VAL A 236 8.03 -9.95 6.35
C VAL A 236 7.94 -11.48 6.27
N SER A 237 9.09 -12.17 6.33
CA SER A 237 9.13 -13.64 6.34
C SER A 237 8.69 -14.21 7.69
N ASN A 238 8.35 -15.51 7.74
CA ASN A 238 8.04 -16.16 9.01
C ASN A 238 9.25 -16.17 9.96
N GLU A 239 10.46 -16.34 9.40
CA GLU A 239 11.71 -16.29 10.14
C GLU A 239 11.96 -14.89 10.72
N GLU A 240 11.75 -13.83 9.93
CA GLU A 240 11.84 -12.43 10.40
C GLU A 240 10.80 -12.13 11.48
N ALA A 241 9.55 -12.55 11.27
CA ALA A 241 8.48 -12.39 12.26
C ALA A 241 8.82 -13.09 13.57
N ASN A 242 9.34 -14.33 13.51
CA ASN A 242 9.75 -15.08 14.70
C ASN A 242 10.95 -14.43 15.40
N TYR A 243 11.93 -13.94 14.65
CA TYR A 243 13.05 -13.20 15.21
C TYR A 243 12.61 -11.92 15.94
N LEU A 244 11.73 -11.12 15.31
CA LEU A 244 11.18 -9.91 15.92
C LEU A 244 10.32 -10.22 17.15
N ARG A 245 9.56 -11.33 17.14
CA ARG A 245 8.86 -11.82 18.34
C ARG A 245 9.85 -12.10 19.46
N VAL A 246 10.93 -12.84 19.21
CA VAL A 246 11.94 -13.16 20.23
C VAL A 246 12.53 -11.89 20.85
N ILE A 247 12.87 -10.88 20.02
CA ILE A 247 13.34 -9.59 20.52
C ILE A 247 12.27 -8.92 21.39
N LEU A 248 11.01 -8.92 20.94
CA LEU A 248 9.91 -8.35 21.72
C LEU A 248 9.73 -9.05 23.07
N TYR A 249 9.76 -10.39 23.11
CA TYR A 249 9.68 -11.17 24.34
C TYR A 249 10.83 -10.83 25.30
N ASP A 250 12.06 -10.73 24.81
CA ASP A 250 13.23 -10.35 25.61
C ASP A 250 13.11 -8.92 26.18
N LEU A 251 12.66 -7.97 25.36
CA LEU A 251 12.41 -6.59 25.81
C LEU A 251 11.29 -6.51 26.85
N LEU A 252 10.22 -7.27 26.67
CA LEU A 252 9.11 -7.32 27.63
C LEU A 252 9.52 -7.97 28.96
N ALA A 253 10.32 -9.04 28.91
CA ALA A 253 10.82 -9.72 30.10
C ALA A 253 11.77 -8.86 30.94
N LYS A 254 12.51 -7.94 30.30
CA LYS A 254 13.38 -6.96 30.96
C LYS A 254 12.63 -5.69 31.41
N GLY A 255 11.36 -5.56 31.05
CA GLY A 255 10.54 -4.40 31.34
C GLY A 255 9.98 -4.38 32.76
N GLY A 256 9.26 -3.31 33.08
CA GLY A 256 8.58 -3.16 34.38
C GLY A 256 7.25 -3.93 34.45
N SER A 257 6.48 -3.69 35.51
CA SER A 257 5.22 -4.39 35.80
C SER A 257 4.18 -4.32 34.67
N GLY A 258 4.21 -3.26 33.85
CA GLY A 258 3.34 -3.14 32.67
C GLY A 258 3.72 -4.11 31.54
N SER A 259 5.02 -4.32 31.32
CA SER A 259 5.54 -5.27 30.33
C SER A 259 5.26 -6.72 30.73
N GLN A 260 5.31 -7.02 32.03
CA GLN A 260 4.96 -8.34 32.57
C GLN A 260 3.52 -8.75 32.20
N LYS A 261 2.55 -7.82 32.35
CA LYS A 261 1.14 -8.07 32.00
C LYS A 261 0.92 -8.36 30.52
N ILE A 262 1.66 -7.67 29.64
CA ILE A 262 1.62 -7.91 28.20
C ILE A 262 2.20 -9.30 27.89
N LEU A 263 3.32 -9.65 28.52
CA LEU A 263 3.97 -10.95 28.37
C LEU A 263 3.06 -12.12 28.78
N GLU A 264 2.34 -11.98 29.91
CA GLU A 264 1.35 -12.94 30.38
C GLU A 264 0.20 -13.12 29.37
N SER A 265 -0.29 -12.01 28.81
CA SER A 265 -1.38 -12.02 27.82
C SER A 265 -0.96 -12.68 26.49
N LEU A 266 0.26 -12.41 26.03
CA LEU A 266 0.83 -13.03 24.82
C LEU A 266 1.03 -14.53 25.02
N SER A 267 1.54 -14.94 26.18
CA SER A 267 1.78 -16.35 26.51
C SER A 267 0.48 -17.16 26.58
N ALA A 268 -0.62 -16.56 27.06
CA ALA A 268 -1.94 -17.19 27.06
C ALA A 268 -2.50 -17.40 25.64
N SER A 269 -2.24 -16.47 24.71
CA SER A 269 -2.67 -16.58 23.31
C SER A 269 -1.86 -17.63 22.52
N ASP A 270 -0.57 -17.76 22.82
CA ASP A 270 0.32 -18.74 22.17
C ASP A 270 -0.10 -20.20 22.47
N VAL A 271 -0.63 -20.45 23.68
CA VAL A 271 -1.20 -21.77 24.05
C VAL A 271 -2.41 -22.12 23.18
N HIS A 272 -3.25 -21.16 22.81
CA HIS A 272 -4.36 -21.41 21.89
C HIS A 272 -3.87 -21.79 20.48
N GLY A 273 -2.84 -21.11 19.96
CA GLY A 273 -2.24 -21.44 18.67
C GLY A 273 -1.58 -22.82 18.62
N ILE A 274 -0.92 -23.23 19.71
CA ILE A 274 -0.35 -24.58 19.84
C ILE A 274 -1.45 -25.64 19.81
N LEU A 275 -2.56 -25.43 20.52
CA LEU A 275 -3.69 -26.36 20.54
C LEU A 275 -4.40 -26.47 19.20
N ASP A 276 -4.54 -25.36 18.46
CA ASP A 276 -5.15 -25.35 17.12
C ASP A 276 -4.28 -26.05 16.07
N SER A 277 -2.95 -26.04 16.23
CA SER A 277 -2.02 -26.76 15.35
C SER A 277 -1.95 -28.28 15.57
N MET A 278 -2.60 -28.79 16.63
CA MET A 278 -2.65 -30.22 16.97
C MET A 278 -3.93 -30.94 16.48
N ARG A 279 -4.77 -30.27 15.68
CA ARG A 279 -5.93 -30.86 14.99
C ARG A 279 -5.67 -31.06 13.51
#